data_AF-A0A179EWK0-F1
#
_entry.id   AF-A0A179EWK0-F1
#
_cell.length_a   1.000
_cell.length_b   1.000
_cell.length_c   1.000
_cell.angle_alpha   90.00
_cell.angle_beta   90.00
_cell.angle_gamma   90.00
#
_symmetry.space_group_name_H-M   'P 1'
#
loop_
_entity.id
_entity.type
_entity.pdbx_description
1 polymer ?
#
loop_
_entity_poly.entity_id
_entity_poly.type
_entity_poly.pdbx_seq_one_letter_code
_entity_poly.pdbx_strand_id
1 'polypeptide(L)'
;MAEFSLLIARAEKRMAENVREKDRIIFGIGELDGEMAKTTRVLAEMEIKRAAAQFARPRTAELDADLKSLNYYVSTLTESLKALQRFRLAYVLKVKELDERLQGDRCVVQFCSDH
;
A
#
# COMPACT_ATOMS: atom_id res chain seq x y z
N MET A 1 16.64 33.24 23.88
CA MET A 1 16.03 32.24 24.79
C MET A 1 14.54 32.01 24.52
N ALA A 2 13.61 32.93 24.81
CA ALA A 2 12.16 32.66 24.67
C ALA A 2 11.69 32.33 23.23
N GLU A 3 12.34 32.87 22.21
CA GLU A 3 12.02 32.62 20.81
C GLU A 3 12.43 31.20 20.36
N PHE A 4 13.62 30.73 20.77
CA PHE A 4 14.06 29.35 20.52
C PHE A 4 13.21 28.32 21.26
N SER A 5 12.80 28.60 22.50
CA SER A 5 11.89 27.73 23.24
C SER A 5 10.54 27.55 22.53
N LEU A 6 10.00 28.62 21.91
CA LEU A 6 8.76 28.53 21.13
C LEU A 6 8.94 27.70 19.84
N LEU A 7 10.09 27.83 19.17
CA LEU A 7 10.41 27.05 17.98
C LEU A 7 10.55 25.56 18.29
N ILE A 8 11.21 25.22 19.41
CA ILE A 8 11.32 23.84 19.91
C ILE A 8 9.93 23.27 20.16
N ALA A 9 9.09 23.94 20.95
CA ALA A 9 7.74 23.44 21.26
C ALA A 9 6.88 23.22 20.00
N ARG A 10 7.02 24.09 18.99
CA ARG A 10 6.33 23.91 17.69
C ARG A 10 6.88 22.73 16.90
N ALA A 11 8.20 22.54 16.87
CA ALA A 11 8.83 21.42 16.18
C ALA A 11 8.46 20.08 16.85
N GLU A 12 8.51 20.00 18.18
CA GLU A 12 8.10 18.81 18.93
C GLU A 12 6.63 18.43 18.67
N LYS A 13 5.74 19.43 18.60
CA LYS A 13 4.34 19.20 18.25
C LYS A 13 4.20 18.61 16.85
N ARG A 14 4.87 19.17 15.84
CA ARG A 14 4.85 18.64 14.47
C ARG A 14 5.47 17.24 14.40
N MET A 15 6.53 16.97 15.14
CA MET A 15 7.12 15.64 15.24
C MET A 15 6.12 14.62 15.77
N ALA A 16 5.40 14.95 16.85
CA ALA A 16 4.40 14.06 17.42
C ALA A 16 3.24 13.79 16.43
N GLU A 17 2.82 14.79 15.67
CA GLU A 17 1.81 14.65 14.62
C GLU A 17 2.32 13.76 13.47
N ASN A 18 3.52 14.02 12.96
CA ASN A 18 4.15 13.25 11.88
C ASN A 18 4.40 11.79 12.27
N VAL A 19 4.80 11.50 13.52
CA VAL A 19 4.94 10.12 14.02
C VAL A 19 3.59 9.40 14.01
N ARG A 20 2.53 10.03 14.53
CA ARG A 20 1.19 9.43 14.54
C ARG A 20 0.66 9.18 13.13
N GLU A 21 0.89 10.11 12.20
CA GLU A 21 0.52 9.94 10.80
C GLU A 21 1.29 8.76 10.17
N LYS A 22 2.60 8.69 10.42
CA LYS A 22 3.46 7.61 9.93
C LYS A 22 2.98 6.24 10.44
N ASP A 23 2.68 6.10 11.74
CA ASP A 23 2.20 4.85 12.31
C ASP A 23 0.88 4.38 11.67
N ARG A 24 -0.05 5.31 11.42
CA ARG A 24 -1.31 5.01 10.73
C ARG A 24 -1.08 4.51 9.30
N ILE A 25 -0.16 5.14 8.57
CA ILE A 25 0.15 4.74 7.20
C ILE A 25 0.84 3.37 7.18
N ILE A 26 1.77 3.10 8.11
CA ILE A 26 2.43 1.80 8.24
C ILE A 26 1.40 0.70 8.50
N PHE A 27 0.43 0.95 9.38
CA PHE A 27 -0.68 0.02 9.60
C PHE A 27 -1.47 -0.23 8.30
N GLY A 28 -1.82 0.82 7.57
CA GLY A 28 -2.51 0.70 6.28
C GLY A 28 -1.71 -0.04 5.20
N ILE A 29 -0.37 0.05 5.20
CA ILE A 29 0.49 -0.77 4.35
C ILE A 29 0.32 -2.26 4.69
N GLY A 30 0.27 -2.61 5.98
CA GLY A 30 0.04 -3.98 6.42
C GLY A 30 -1.31 -4.55 5.96
N GLU A 31 -2.37 -3.74 6.01
CA GLU A 31 -3.68 -4.12 5.47
C GLU A 31 -3.64 -4.36 3.96
N LEU A 32 -2.98 -3.46 3.21
CA LEU A 32 -2.78 -3.62 1.77
C LEU A 32 -1.97 -4.87 1.43
N ASP A 33 -0.90 -5.16 2.17
CA ASP A 33 -0.10 -6.37 1.99
C ASP A 33 -0.94 -7.63 2.21
N GLY A 34 -1.80 -7.63 3.24
CA GLY A 34 -2.75 -8.69 3.49
C GLY A 34 -3.75 -8.89 2.35
N GLU A 35 -4.31 -7.80 1.82
CA GLU A 35 -5.29 -7.85 0.73
C GLU A 35 -4.65 -8.28 -0.61
N MET A 36 -3.42 -7.81 -0.87
CA MET A 36 -2.62 -8.26 -2.01
C MET A 36 -2.33 -9.76 -1.93
N ALA A 37 -1.98 -10.28 -0.76
CA ALA A 37 -1.72 -11.71 -0.56
C ALA A 37 -2.99 -12.54 -0.82
N LYS A 38 -4.15 -12.11 -0.30
CA LYS A 38 -5.44 -12.76 -0.58
C LYS A 38 -5.78 -12.74 -2.06
N THR A 39 -5.69 -11.57 -2.70
CA THR A 39 -6.00 -11.39 -4.13
C THR A 39 -5.08 -12.26 -5.00
N THR A 40 -3.80 -12.35 -4.66
CA THR A 40 -2.82 -13.19 -5.37
C THR A 40 -3.19 -14.68 -5.28
N ARG A 41 -3.64 -15.15 -4.11
CA ARG A 41 -4.08 -16.54 -3.94
C ARG A 41 -5.31 -16.84 -4.79
N VAL A 42 -6.33 -15.98 -4.73
CA VAL A 42 -7.54 -16.15 -5.55
C VAL A 42 -7.21 -16.12 -7.04
N LEU A 43 -6.32 -15.23 -7.47
CA LEU A 43 -5.87 -15.18 -8.86
C LEU A 43 -5.21 -16.50 -9.28
N ALA A 44 -4.32 -17.05 -8.47
CA ALA A 44 -3.68 -18.34 -8.75
C ALA A 44 -4.70 -19.49 -8.86
N GLU A 45 -5.71 -19.53 -7.98
CA GLU A 45 -6.78 -20.53 -8.06
C GLU A 45 -7.61 -20.40 -9.35
N MET A 46 -7.92 -19.16 -9.76
CA MET A 46 -8.68 -18.91 -10.99
C MET A 46 -7.85 -19.21 -12.25
N GLU A 47 -6.54 -18.95 -12.21
CA GLU A 47 -5.61 -19.35 -13.28
C GLU A 47 -5.56 -20.86 -13.47
N ILE A 48 -5.53 -21.64 -12.39
CA ILE A 48 -5.58 -23.11 -12.45
C ILE A 48 -6.90 -23.58 -13.07
N LYS A 49 -8.03 -23.03 -12.63
CA LYS A 49 -9.36 -23.36 -13.20
C LYS A 49 -9.45 -23.00 -14.67
N ARG A 50 -8.93 -21.83 -15.04
CA ARG A 50 -8.87 -21.36 -16.42
C ARG A 50 -8.06 -22.29 -17.30
N ALA A 51 -6.87 -22.70 -16.84
CA ALA A 51 -6.03 -23.65 -17.56
C ALA A 51 -6.75 -24.99 -17.74
N ALA A 52 -7.36 -25.54 -16.69
CA ALA A 52 -8.13 -26.78 -16.78
C ALA A 52 -9.27 -26.69 -17.81
N ALA A 53 -10.06 -25.61 -17.78
CA ALA A 53 -11.13 -25.38 -18.75
C ALA A 53 -10.61 -25.20 -20.18
N GLN A 54 -9.41 -24.60 -20.35
CA GLN A 54 -8.82 -24.36 -21.65
C GLN A 54 -8.39 -25.64 -22.37
N PHE A 55 -7.91 -26.63 -21.62
CA PHE A 55 -7.45 -27.93 -22.15
C PHE A 55 -8.50 -29.03 -22.09
N ALA A 56 -9.63 -28.81 -21.41
CA ALA A 56 -10.72 -29.78 -21.32
C ALA A 56 -11.33 -30.11 -22.71
N ARG A 57 -11.63 -31.40 -22.89
CA ARG A 57 -12.27 -31.98 -24.08
C ARG A 57 -13.38 -32.95 -23.65
N PRO A 58 -14.48 -33.07 -24.40
CA PRO A 58 -14.84 -32.32 -25.61
C PRO A 58 -15.14 -30.84 -25.31
N ARG A 59 -15.05 -29.98 -26.33
CA ARG A 59 -15.39 -28.56 -26.21
C ARG A 59 -16.91 -28.41 -26.28
N THR A 60 -17.54 -27.89 -25.23
CA THR A 60 -18.99 -27.63 -25.18
C THR A 60 -19.25 -26.13 -25.08
N ALA A 61 -20.45 -25.70 -25.45
CA ALA A 61 -20.86 -24.29 -25.34
C ALA A 61 -20.82 -23.80 -23.88
N GLU A 62 -21.13 -24.67 -22.91
CA GLU A 62 -21.02 -24.40 -21.48
C GLU A 62 -19.55 -24.15 -21.08
N LEU A 63 -18.62 -25.01 -21.52
CA LEU A 63 -17.19 -24.85 -21.26
C LEU A 63 -16.63 -23.55 -21.86
N ASP A 64 -17.10 -23.14 -23.04
CA ASP A 64 -16.72 -21.87 -23.66
C ASP A 64 -17.26 -20.66 -22.89
N ALA A 65 -18.48 -20.75 -22.35
CA ALA A 65 -19.04 -19.71 -21.48
C ALA A 65 -18.26 -19.60 -20.16
N ASP A 66 -17.92 -20.72 -19.53
CA ASP A 66 -17.11 -20.78 -18.31
C ASP A 66 -15.72 -20.20 -18.54
N LEU A 67 -15.06 -20.54 -19.65
CA LEU A 67 -13.75 -20.01 -19.99
C LEU A 67 -13.80 -18.49 -20.21
N LYS A 68 -14.86 -17.96 -20.82
CA LYS A 68 -15.07 -16.51 -20.96
C LYS A 68 -15.23 -15.84 -19.59
N SER A 69 -16.01 -16.43 -18.69
CA SER A 69 -16.18 -15.96 -17.31
C SER A 69 -14.85 -15.96 -16.56
N LEU A 70 -14.09 -17.05 -16.60
CA LEU A 70 -12.78 -17.17 -15.97
C LEU A 70 -11.76 -16.16 -16.51
N ASN A 71 -11.74 -15.92 -17.83
CA ASN A 71 -10.90 -14.87 -18.42
C ASN A 71 -11.24 -13.48 -17.86
N TYR A 72 -12.53 -13.17 -17.71
CA TYR A 72 -12.97 -11.90 -17.14
C TYR A 72 -12.55 -11.77 -15.67
N TYR A 73 -12.74 -12.82 -14.87
CA TYR A 73 -12.32 -12.83 -13.46
C TYR A 73 -10.81 -12.67 -13.29
N VAL A 74 -10.00 -13.43 -14.04
CA VAL A 74 -8.53 -13.33 -14.02
C VAL A 74 -8.06 -11.93 -14.42
N SER A 75 -8.65 -11.35 -15.47
CA SER A 75 -8.32 -9.99 -15.89
C SER A 75 -8.68 -8.96 -14.81
N THR A 76 -9.85 -9.09 -14.18
CA THR A 76 -10.30 -8.17 -13.13
C THR A 76 -9.40 -8.25 -11.90
N LEU A 77 -9.08 -9.46 -11.43
CA LEU A 77 -8.19 -9.68 -10.28
C LEU A 77 -6.78 -9.15 -10.55
N THR A 78 -6.29 -9.30 -11.78
CA THR A 78 -4.99 -8.77 -12.20
C THR A 78 -4.95 -7.24 -12.13
N GLU A 79 -5.99 -6.56 -12.62
CA GLU A 79 -6.09 -5.10 -12.54
C GLU A 79 -6.25 -4.60 -11.10
N SER A 80 -7.06 -5.29 -10.28
CA SER A 80 -7.18 -5.01 -8.85
C SER A 80 -5.83 -5.13 -8.13
N LEU A 81 -5.05 -6.17 -8.43
CA LEU A 81 -3.72 -6.36 -7.84
C LEU A 81 -2.75 -5.24 -8.24
N LYS A 82 -2.78 -4.79 -9.51
CA LYS A 82 -2.01 -3.62 -9.96
C LYS A 82 -2.43 -2.35 -9.21
N ALA A 83 -3.73 -2.15 -8.99
CA ALA A 83 -4.23 -1.00 -8.24
C ALA A 83 -3.73 -1.02 -6.78
N LEU A 84 -3.84 -2.16 -6.10
CA LEU A 84 -3.32 -2.34 -4.73
C LEU A 84 -1.81 -2.05 -4.65
N GLN A 85 -1.02 -2.54 -5.61
CA GLN A 85 0.41 -2.26 -5.70
C GLN A 85 0.71 -0.75 -5.83
N ARG A 86 -0.07 -0.02 -6.63
CA ARG A 86 0.06 1.43 -6.78
C ARG A 86 -0.27 2.17 -5.48
N PHE A 87 -1.34 1.78 -4.79
CA PHE A 87 -1.69 2.37 -3.49
C PHE A 87 -0.61 2.11 -2.44
N ARG A 88 -0.09 0.88 -2.38
CA ARG A 88 1.02 0.53 -1.49
C ARG A 88 2.25 1.39 -1.77
N LEU A 89 2.60 1.57 -3.04
CA LEU A 89 3.72 2.45 -3.43
C LEU A 89 3.49 3.89 -2.96
N ALA A 90 2.28 4.42 -3.15
CA ALA A 90 1.95 5.78 -2.70
C ALA A 90 2.11 5.94 -1.17
N TYR A 91 1.69 4.95 -0.38
CA TYR A 91 1.90 4.95 1.08
C TYR A 91 3.37 4.86 1.46
N VAL A 92 4.17 4.04 0.78
CA VAL A 92 5.62 3.98 1.02
C VAL A 92 6.29 5.32 0.72
N LEU A 93 5.90 5.99 -0.38
CA LEU A 93 6.40 7.33 -0.69
C LEU A 93 5.98 8.35 0.38
N LYS A 94 4.74 8.26 0.89
CA LYS A 94 4.27 9.13 1.97
C LYS A 94 5.04 8.94 3.27
N VAL A 95 5.40 7.70 3.62
CA VAL A 95 6.25 7.42 4.78
C VAL A 95 7.62 8.08 4.62
N LYS A 96 8.23 8.01 3.44
CA LYS A 96 9.51 8.68 3.16
C LYS A 96 9.41 10.20 3.33
N GLU A 97 8.34 10.81 2.82
CA GLU A 97 8.09 12.24 3.00
C GLU A 97 7.97 12.62 4.48
N LEU A 98 7.28 11.81 5.29
CA LEU A 98 7.17 12.03 6.73
C LEU A 98 8.52 11.86 7.45
N ASP A 99 9.37 10.92 7.00
CA ASP A 99 10.72 10.75 7.54
C ASP A 99 11.60 11.97 7.29
N GLU A 100 11.53 12.55 6.08
CA GLU A 100 12.24 13.79 5.75
C GLU A 100 11.76 14.97 6.63
N ARG A 101 10.44 15.10 6.82
CA ARG A 101 9.86 16.13 7.70
C ARG A 101 10.30 15.96 9.15
N LEU A 102 10.27 14.72 9.67
CA LEU A 102 10.73 14.40 11.02
C LEU A 102 12.21 14.73 11.21
N GLN A 103 13.04 14.43 10.21
CA GLN A 103 14.46 14.79 10.24
C GLN A 103 14.65 16.31 10.26
N GLY A 104 13.88 17.06 9.45
CA GLY A 104 13.88 18.52 9.46
C GLY A 104 13.51 19.09 10.82
N ASP A 105 12.44 18.62 11.44
CA ASP A 105 12.02 19.08 12.78
C ASP A 105 13.06 18.73 13.86
N ARG A 106 13.70 17.56 13.79
CA ARG A 106 14.83 17.20 14.68
C ARG A 106 16.00 18.16 14.56
N CYS A 107 16.37 18.55 13.34
CA CYS A 107 17.43 19.53 13.11
C CYS A 107 17.07 20.90 13.71
N VAL A 108 15.80 21.32 13.62
CA VAL A 108 15.33 22.58 14.25
C VAL A 108 15.46 22.50 15.77
N VAL A 109 15.01 21.40 16.39
CA VAL A 109 15.12 21.22 17.85
C VAL A 109 16.58 21.24 18.29
N GLN A 110 17.46 20.52 17.59
CA GLN A 110 18.89 20.48 17.90
C GLN A 110 19.50 21.89 17.83
N PHE A 111 19.33 22.58 16.70
CA PHE A 111 19.87 23.92 16.50
C PHE A 111 19.41 24.92 17.57
N CYS A 112 18.12 24.91 17.89
CA CYS A 112 17.53 25.80 18.89
C CYS A 112 17.91 25.43 20.34
N SER A 113 18.35 24.20 20.59
CA SER A 113 18.83 23.76 21.90
C SER A 113 20.29 24.12 22.12
N ASP A 114 21.05 24.25 21.03
CA ASP A 114 22.47 24.61 21.03
C ASP A 114 22.71 26.15 21.11
N HIS A 115 21.66 26.98 21.00
CA HIS A 115 21.70 28.46 20.97
C HIS A 115 20.68 29.11 21.92
#